data_AF-A0A852CYF4-F1
#
_entry.id   AF-A0A852CYF4-F1
#
_cell.length_a   1.000
_cell.length_b   1.000
_cell.length_c   1.000
_cell.angle_alpha   90.00
_cell.angle_beta   90.00
_cell.angle_gamma   90.00
#
_symmetry.space_group_name_H-M   'P 1'
#
loop_
_entity.id
_entity.type
_entity.pdbx_description
1 polymer ?
#
loop_
_entity_poly.entity_id
_entity_poly.type
_entity_poly.pdbx_seq_one_letter_code
_entity_poly.pdbx_strand_id
1 'polypeptide(L)'
;KKISDVLQKSAPKPGVPADLQNLLSQHFGENRSVIEIEELKLSDSCFLPANDLTHSFSSYLKEICPKWAKLRRSHKEKKSVVMLVLCSSALRSLELIKSMTAFKGDCRVIKLFAKHIKIKEQMNMLEKGMFHIGVGTPGRVKALVEQDALCLNSTKYMILDWNWRDQKLRRMMDIPEV
;
A
#
# COMPACT_ATOMS: atom_id res chain seq x y z
N LYS A 1 -29.57 5.09 4.99
CA LYS A 1 -28.81 4.80 6.23
C LYS A 1 -27.36 5.24 5.99
N LYS A 2 -26.69 5.94 6.92
CA LYS A 2 -25.27 6.28 6.73
C LYS A 2 -24.44 5.00 6.86
N ILE A 3 -23.37 4.87 6.08
CA ILE A 3 -22.51 3.68 6.08
C ILE A 3 -21.91 3.43 7.48
N SER A 4 -21.64 4.50 8.23
CA SER A 4 -21.19 4.46 9.62
C SER A 4 -22.15 3.68 10.53
N ASP A 5 -23.46 3.90 10.37
CA ASP A 5 -24.49 3.30 11.23
C ASP A 5 -24.65 1.79 10.96
N VAL A 6 -24.26 1.36 9.75
CA VAL A 6 -24.21 -0.07 9.38
C VAL A 6 -22.93 -0.70 9.93
N LEU A 7 -21.80 -0.04 9.77
CA LEU A 7 -20.49 -0.53 10.23
C LEU A 7 -20.36 -0.61 11.75
N GLN A 8 -21.12 0.19 12.51
CA GLN A 8 -21.19 0.09 13.98
C GLN A 8 -21.88 -1.18 14.48
N LYS A 9 -22.73 -1.82 13.66
CA LYS A 9 -23.56 -2.95 14.08
C LYS A 9 -22.88 -4.30 13.92
N SER A 10 -21.73 -4.37 13.24
CA SER A 10 -21.01 -5.60 12.98
C SER A 10 -19.60 -5.57 13.56
N ALA A 11 -19.15 -6.70 14.11
CA ALA A 11 -17.79 -6.83 14.61
C ALA A 11 -16.77 -6.64 13.46
N PRO A 12 -15.67 -5.90 13.66
CA PRO A 12 -14.63 -5.77 12.65
C PRO A 12 -13.98 -7.13 12.31
N LYS A 13 -14.17 -7.62 11.08
CA LYS A 13 -13.48 -8.84 10.58
C LYS A 13 -12.22 -8.46 9.82
N PRO A 14 -10.99 -8.74 10.27
CA PRO A 14 -9.78 -8.31 9.54
C PRO A 14 -9.77 -8.82 8.10
N GLY A 15 -9.16 -8.05 7.20
CA GLY A 15 -8.93 -8.47 5.83
C GLY A 15 -8.01 -9.69 5.77
N VAL A 16 -8.35 -10.63 4.92
CA VAL A 16 -7.60 -11.87 4.68
C VAL A 16 -7.19 -11.96 3.20
N PRO A 17 -6.19 -12.80 2.84
CA PRO A 17 -5.78 -12.99 1.44
C PRO A 17 -6.94 -13.25 0.46
N ALA A 18 -7.94 -14.03 0.90
CA ALA A 18 -9.12 -14.32 0.08
C ALA A 18 -9.91 -13.06 -0.29
N ASP A 19 -9.95 -12.03 0.56
CA ASP A 19 -10.65 -10.78 0.26
C ASP A 19 -9.98 -10.05 -0.91
N LEU A 20 -8.64 -10.02 -0.94
CA LEU A 20 -7.89 -9.41 -2.04
C LEU A 20 -8.07 -10.21 -3.34
N GLN A 21 -7.97 -11.54 -3.26
CA GLN A 21 -8.18 -12.41 -4.43
C GLN A 21 -9.56 -12.20 -5.04
N ASN A 22 -10.60 -12.21 -4.20
CA ASN A 22 -11.98 -11.99 -4.64
C ASN A 22 -12.16 -10.61 -5.27
N LEU A 23 -11.56 -9.57 -4.69
CA LEU A 23 -11.58 -8.22 -5.26
C LEU A 23 -10.95 -8.18 -6.66
N LEU A 24 -9.79 -8.81 -6.85
CA LEU A 24 -9.11 -8.87 -8.15
C LEU A 24 -9.94 -9.66 -9.16
N SER A 25 -10.46 -10.83 -8.77
CA SER A 25 -11.31 -11.65 -9.64
C SER A 25 -12.58 -10.92 -10.06
N GLN A 26 -13.22 -10.17 -9.16
CA GLN A 26 -14.39 -9.34 -9.50
C GLN A 26 -14.02 -8.21 -10.44
N HIS A 27 -12.91 -7.51 -10.19
CA HIS A 27 -12.49 -6.37 -11.01
C HIS A 27 -12.13 -6.77 -12.45
N PHE A 28 -11.47 -7.93 -12.62
CA PHE A 28 -11.04 -8.40 -13.93
C PHE A 28 -12.02 -9.37 -14.60
N GLY A 29 -12.99 -9.92 -13.85
CA GLY A 29 -13.86 -11.00 -14.29
C GLY A 29 -14.73 -10.69 -15.51
N GLU A 30 -15.09 -9.42 -15.71
CA GLU A 30 -15.90 -9.00 -16.87
C GLU A 30 -15.06 -8.76 -18.13
N ASN A 31 -13.75 -8.57 -17.99
CA ASN A 31 -12.86 -8.10 -19.07
C ASN A 31 -11.75 -9.10 -19.44
N ARG A 32 -11.73 -10.28 -18.82
CA ARG A 32 -10.68 -11.28 -18.99
C ARG A 32 -11.28 -12.67 -19.17
N SER A 33 -10.59 -13.50 -19.94
CA SER A 33 -10.91 -14.92 -20.07
C SER A 33 -10.64 -15.68 -18.77
N VAL A 34 -11.21 -16.89 -18.65
CA VAL A 34 -10.99 -17.78 -17.50
C VAL A 34 -9.50 -18.06 -17.29
N ILE A 35 -8.74 -18.27 -18.38
CA ILE A 35 -7.31 -18.57 -18.33
C ILE A 35 -6.52 -17.35 -17.81
N GLU A 36 -6.81 -16.15 -18.32
CA GLU A 36 -6.16 -14.92 -17.82
C GLU A 36 -6.47 -14.65 -16.35
N ILE A 37 -7.69 -14.97 -15.88
CA ILE A 37 -8.05 -14.83 -14.46
C ILE A 37 -7.27 -15.82 -13.60
N GLU A 38 -7.06 -17.06 -14.07
CA GLU A 38 -6.24 -18.04 -13.37
C GLU A 38 -4.77 -17.58 -13.26
N GLU A 39 -4.22 -16.96 -14.30
CA GLU A 39 -2.86 -16.38 -14.28
C GLU A 39 -2.71 -15.20 -13.31
N LEU A 40 -3.80 -14.46 -13.04
CA LEU A 40 -3.82 -13.36 -12.08
C LEU A 40 -3.89 -13.84 -10.61
N LYS A 41 -4.15 -15.13 -10.38
CA LYS A 41 -4.26 -15.68 -9.03
C LYS A 41 -2.90 -15.64 -8.34
N LEU A 42 -2.82 -14.86 -7.28
CA LEU A 42 -1.61 -14.81 -6.44
C LEU A 42 -1.44 -16.14 -5.68
N SER A 43 -0.21 -16.67 -5.62
CA SER A 43 0.06 -17.83 -4.76
C SER A 43 0.00 -17.44 -3.28
N ASP A 44 -0.28 -18.39 -2.39
CA ASP A 44 -0.30 -18.14 -0.95
C ASP A 44 1.05 -17.61 -0.43
N SER A 45 2.15 -17.97 -1.09
CA SER A 45 3.50 -17.48 -0.78
C SER A 45 3.69 -15.97 -1.00
N CYS A 46 2.79 -15.33 -1.76
CA CYS A 46 2.78 -13.88 -1.94
C CYS A 46 2.24 -13.13 -0.71
N PHE A 47 1.53 -13.81 0.19
CA PHE A 47 0.90 -13.21 1.34
C PHE A 47 1.73 -13.43 2.60
N LEU A 48 2.25 -12.33 3.16
CA LEU A 48 2.94 -12.34 4.43
C LEU A 48 1.92 -12.33 5.60
N PRO A 49 2.30 -12.81 6.80
CA PRO A 49 1.44 -12.77 7.97
C PRO A 49 0.92 -11.34 8.22
N ALA A 50 -0.37 -11.20 8.50
CA ALA A 50 -0.94 -9.90 8.85
C ALA A 50 -0.47 -9.44 10.24
N ASN A 51 -0.38 -8.14 10.46
CA ASN A 51 -0.12 -7.60 11.80
C ASN A 51 -1.33 -7.91 12.70
N ASP A 52 -1.11 -8.77 13.69
CA ASP A 52 -2.08 -9.16 14.72
C ASP A 52 -2.25 -8.10 15.83
N LEU A 53 -1.61 -6.93 15.65
CA LEU A 53 -1.59 -5.79 16.57
C LEU A 53 -0.79 -6.02 17.86
N THR A 54 -0.09 -7.15 18.00
CA THR A 54 0.85 -7.38 19.10
C THR A 54 2.14 -6.57 18.90
N HIS A 55 2.43 -6.20 17.66
CA HIS A 55 3.63 -5.47 17.27
C HIS A 55 3.33 -4.01 16.89
N SER A 56 4.23 -3.11 17.31
CA SER A 56 4.32 -1.79 16.67
C SER A 56 4.57 -1.95 15.17
N PHE A 57 4.16 -0.97 14.36
CA PHE A 57 4.33 -1.06 12.91
C PHE A 57 5.80 -1.27 12.52
N SER A 58 6.75 -0.57 13.15
CA SER A 58 8.19 -0.80 12.92
C SER A 58 8.63 -2.23 13.27
N SER A 59 8.12 -2.81 14.35
CA SER A 59 8.46 -4.18 14.76
C SER A 59 7.92 -5.20 13.76
N TYR A 60 6.66 -5.05 13.37
CA TYR A 60 6.03 -5.87 12.34
C TYR A 60 6.81 -5.83 11.02
N LEU A 61 7.21 -4.63 10.55
CA LEU A 61 8.01 -4.51 9.33
C LEU A 61 9.37 -5.23 9.42
N LYS A 62 9.98 -5.29 10.60
CA LYS A 62 11.24 -6.04 10.80
C LYS A 62 11.02 -7.55 10.69
N GLU A 63 9.89 -8.03 11.19
CA GLU A 63 9.50 -9.44 11.14
C GLU A 63 9.21 -9.89 9.71
N ILE A 64 8.37 -9.14 8.98
CA ILE A 64 7.97 -9.51 7.61
C ILE A 64 9.03 -9.18 6.55
N CYS A 65 10.01 -8.33 6.88
CA CYS A 65 11.10 -7.95 5.98
C CYS A 65 12.48 -8.12 6.64
N PRO A 66 12.89 -9.34 7.04
CA PRO A 66 14.12 -9.56 7.80
C PRO A 66 15.38 -9.18 7.02
N LYS A 67 15.31 -9.17 5.68
CA LYS A 67 16.41 -8.79 4.78
C LYS A 67 16.40 -7.30 4.40
N TRP A 68 15.64 -6.45 5.10
CA TRP A 68 15.51 -5.02 4.79
C TRP A 68 16.86 -4.30 4.68
N ALA A 69 17.81 -4.58 5.57
CA ALA A 69 19.14 -3.96 5.55
C ALA A 69 19.93 -4.25 4.26
N LYS A 70 19.77 -5.45 3.67
CA LYS A 70 20.39 -5.82 2.40
C LYS A 70 19.67 -5.12 1.24
N LEU A 71 18.33 -5.21 1.22
CA LEU A 71 17.50 -4.66 0.15
C LEU A 71 17.66 -3.14 0.00
N ARG A 72 17.71 -2.41 1.11
CA ARG A 72 17.88 -0.96 1.09
C ARG A 72 19.25 -0.52 0.55
N ARG A 73 20.31 -1.31 0.77
CA ARG A 73 21.67 -1.01 0.28
C ARG A 73 21.80 -1.27 -1.22
N SER A 74 21.14 -2.32 -1.72
CA SER A 74 21.20 -2.70 -3.13
C SER A 74 20.33 -1.85 -4.04
N HIS A 75 19.30 -1.18 -3.51
CA HIS A 75 18.39 -0.39 -4.34
C HIS A 75 19.04 0.89 -4.85
N LYS A 76 19.00 1.07 -6.18
CA LYS A 76 19.55 2.24 -6.91
C LYS A 76 18.59 2.80 -7.97
N GLU A 77 17.44 2.16 -8.16
CA GLU A 77 16.50 2.50 -9.23
C GLU A 77 15.75 3.80 -8.88
N LYS A 78 15.70 4.73 -9.83
CA LYS A 78 14.85 5.92 -9.73
C LYS A 78 13.43 5.56 -10.14
N LYS A 79 12.45 6.41 -9.81
CA LYS A 79 11.03 6.18 -10.13
C LYS A 79 10.44 4.88 -9.55
N SER A 80 11.18 4.10 -8.77
CA SER A 80 10.69 2.88 -8.15
C SER A 80 11.00 2.89 -6.66
N VAL A 81 10.31 2.03 -5.90
CA VAL A 81 10.47 1.87 -4.46
C VAL A 81 10.60 0.40 -4.12
N VAL A 82 11.27 0.06 -3.01
CA VAL A 82 11.38 -1.33 -2.54
C VAL A 82 10.11 -1.76 -1.81
N MET A 83 9.52 -0.84 -1.04
CA MET A 83 8.30 -1.07 -0.28
C MET A 83 7.27 0.01 -0.60
N LEU A 84 6.06 -0.41 -0.94
CA LEU A 84 4.92 0.48 -1.18
C LEU A 84 3.86 0.23 -0.11
N VAL A 85 3.47 1.29 0.61
CA VAL A 85 2.42 1.24 1.64
C VAL A 85 1.23 2.06 1.15
N LEU A 86 0.09 1.39 0.97
CA LEU A 86 -1.17 2.01 0.60
C LEU A 86 -2.05 2.18 1.82
N CYS A 87 -2.62 3.38 1.99
CA CYS A 87 -3.56 3.68 3.06
C CYS A 87 -4.64 4.64 2.60
N SER A 88 -5.69 4.76 3.40
CA SER A 88 -6.92 5.47 3.05
C SER A 88 -6.79 7.00 2.93
N SER A 89 -5.76 7.62 3.51
CA SER A 89 -5.67 9.09 3.53
C SER A 89 -4.25 9.64 3.66
N ALA A 90 -4.09 10.92 3.30
CA ALA A 90 -2.85 11.67 3.52
C ALA A 90 -2.46 11.78 5.00
N LEU A 91 -3.45 11.93 5.89
CA LEU A 91 -3.20 11.98 7.34
C LEU A 91 -2.64 10.64 7.82
N ARG A 92 -3.30 9.54 7.42
CA ARG A 92 -2.86 8.19 7.75
C ARG A 92 -1.48 7.86 7.18
N SER A 93 -1.19 8.30 5.96
CA SER A 93 0.15 8.19 5.36
C SER A 93 1.23 8.81 6.26
N LEU A 94 0.97 10.00 6.83
CA LEU A 94 1.93 10.66 7.71
C LEU A 94 2.13 9.91 9.04
N GLU A 95 1.07 9.34 9.61
CA GLU A 95 1.15 8.50 10.82
C GLU A 95 1.98 7.23 10.57
N LEU A 96 1.76 6.55 9.44
CA LEU A 96 2.51 5.37 9.05
C LEU A 96 4.00 5.69 8.86
N ILE A 97 4.31 6.83 8.21
CA ILE A 97 5.70 7.29 8.05
C ILE A 97 6.37 7.54 9.40
N LYS A 98 5.68 8.17 10.35
CA LYS A 98 6.21 8.42 11.70
C LYS A 98 6.46 7.11 12.45
N SER A 99 5.50 6.18 12.39
CA SER A 99 5.55 4.90 13.11
C SER A 99 6.56 3.89 12.54
N MET A 100 7.02 4.05 11.30
CA MET A 100 8.09 3.23 10.71
C MET A 100 9.52 3.78 10.92
N THR A 101 9.70 4.84 11.72
CA THR A 101 11.02 5.52 11.86
C THR A 101 12.14 4.56 12.29
N ALA A 102 11.87 3.67 13.24
CA ALA A 102 12.83 2.68 13.74
C ALA A 102 13.12 1.54 12.75
N PHE A 103 12.25 1.32 11.76
CA PHE A 103 12.45 0.36 10.68
C PHE A 103 13.22 0.97 9.50
N LYS A 104 12.80 2.16 9.03
CA LYS A 104 13.37 2.77 7.83
C LYS A 104 14.82 3.21 8.00
N GLY A 105 15.23 3.62 9.21
CA GLY A 105 16.54 4.22 9.45
C GLY A 105 16.79 5.46 8.57
N ASP A 106 17.91 5.47 7.87
CA ASP A 106 18.37 6.49 6.92
C ASP A 106 17.69 6.42 5.55
N CYS A 107 16.81 5.44 5.31
CA CYS A 107 16.09 5.34 4.05
C CYS A 107 15.21 6.56 3.76
N ARG A 108 15.27 7.00 2.50
CA ARG A 108 14.37 8.01 1.95
C ARG A 108 12.98 7.43 1.70
N VAL A 109 11.97 8.18 2.15
CA VAL A 109 10.55 7.87 1.99
C VAL A 109 9.91 8.95 1.12
N ILE A 110 9.12 8.55 0.13
CA ILE A 110 8.30 9.48 -0.65
C ILE A 110 6.83 9.38 -0.23
N LYS A 111 6.21 10.55 -0.05
CA LYS A 111 4.77 10.70 0.20
C LYS A 111 4.05 10.68 -1.13
N LEU A 112 3.07 9.80 -1.32
CA LEU A 112 2.35 9.58 -2.58
C LEU A 112 0.86 9.90 -2.42
N PHE A 113 0.51 11.14 -2.08
CA PHE A 113 -0.89 11.59 -1.93
C PHE A 113 -1.10 13.03 -2.42
N ALA A 114 -2.35 13.37 -2.76
CA ALA A 114 -2.75 14.72 -3.16
C ALA A 114 -3.07 15.57 -1.92
N LYS A 115 -2.21 16.53 -1.57
CA LYS A 115 -2.54 17.55 -0.56
C LYS A 115 -1.93 18.92 -0.92
N HIS A 116 -0.61 18.99 -1.00
CA HIS A 116 0.12 20.22 -1.33
C HIS A 116 1.13 20.04 -2.47
N ILE A 117 1.22 18.84 -3.07
CA ILE A 117 2.15 18.54 -4.15
C ILE A 117 1.34 18.18 -5.40
N LYS A 118 1.50 18.97 -6.46
CA LYS A 118 0.89 18.69 -7.76
C LYS A 118 1.50 17.42 -8.35
N ILE A 119 0.75 16.71 -9.19
CA ILE A 119 1.25 15.44 -9.74
C ILE A 119 2.54 15.64 -10.53
N LYS A 120 2.63 16.67 -11.39
CA LYS A 120 3.84 17.01 -12.15
C LYS A 120 5.07 17.27 -11.27
N GLU A 121 4.89 17.94 -10.13
CA GLU A 121 5.97 18.16 -9.17
C GLU A 121 6.45 16.84 -8.55
N GLN A 122 5.51 15.95 -8.22
CA GLN A 122 5.81 14.64 -7.67
C GLN A 122 6.49 13.71 -8.69
N MET A 123 6.11 13.78 -9.96
CA MET A 123 6.81 13.08 -11.05
C MET A 123 8.27 13.54 -11.13
N ASN A 124 8.52 14.85 -11.08
CA ASN A 124 9.87 15.41 -11.06
C ASN A 124 10.68 14.98 -9.82
N MET A 125 10.03 14.85 -8.65
CA MET A 125 10.66 14.29 -7.46
C MET A 125 11.08 12.83 -7.66
N LEU A 126 10.20 11.99 -8.23
CA LEU A 126 10.46 10.58 -8.53
C LEU A 126 11.57 10.39 -9.58
N GLU A 127 11.63 11.28 -10.57
CA GLU A 127 12.64 11.27 -11.64
C GLU A 127 14.03 11.66 -11.13
N LYS A 128 14.11 12.58 -10.17
CA LYS A 128 15.39 13.08 -9.63
C LYS A 128 15.86 12.31 -8.40
N GLY A 129 14.93 11.81 -7.60
CA GLY A 129 15.19 11.12 -6.35
C GLY A 129 15.24 9.60 -6.49
N MET A 130 15.86 8.95 -5.50
CA MET A 130 15.82 7.50 -5.31
C MET A 130 15.22 7.22 -3.93
N PHE A 131 14.07 6.55 -3.88
CA PHE A 131 13.29 6.38 -2.67
C PHE A 131 13.14 4.89 -2.36
N HIS A 132 13.31 4.51 -1.11
CA HIS A 132 13.23 3.09 -0.73
C HIS A 132 11.81 2.69 -0.38
N ILE A 133 11.03 3.64 0.16
CA ILE A 133 9.67 3.42 0.63
C ILE A 133 8.76 4.48 0.01
N GLY A 134 7.66 4.06 -0.59
CA GLY A 134 6.54 4.92 -0.97
C GLY A 134 5.39 4.73 0.01
N VAL A 135 4.81 5.81 0.54
CA VAL A 135 3.60 5.74 1.39
C VAL A 135 2.56 6.70 0.85
N GLY A 136 1.38 6.22 0.51
CA GLY A 136 0.37 7.07 -0.12
C GLY A 136 -1.02 6.51 -0.23
N THR A 137 -1.83 7.22 -1.01
CA THR A 137 -3.23 6.87 -1.28
C THR A 137 -3.37 6.17 -2.63
N PRO A 138 -4.26 5.17 -2.77
CA PRO A 138 -4.45 4.42 -4.01
C PRO A 138 -4.64 5.30 -5.25
N GLY A 139 -5.51 6.30 -5.19
CA GLY A 139 -5.75 7.19 -6.33
C GLY A 139 -4.51 7.96 -6.82
N ARG A 140 -3.60 8.38 -5.92
CA ARG A 140 -2.36 9.07 -6.35
C ARG A 140 -1.32 8.07 -6.86
N VAL A 141 -1.20 6.91 -6.23
CA VAL A 141 -0.29 5.86 -6.70
C VAL A 141 -0.69 5.39 -8.09
N LYS A 142 -1.99 5.10 -8.31
CA LYS A 142 -2.55 4.76 -9.62
C LYS A 142 -2.20 5.81 -10.67
N ALA A 143 -2.50 7.09 -10.41
CA ALA A 143 -2.22 8.16 -11.36
C ALA A 143 -0.72 8.33 -11.69
N LEU A 144 0.18 8.00 -10.76
CA LEU A 144 1.63 8.04 -11.01
C LEU A 144 2.12 6.82 -11.81
N VAL A 145 1.52 5.64 -11.59
CA VAL A 145 1.82 4.43 -12.36
C VAL A 145 1.32 4.59 -13.80
N GLU A 146 0.09 5.08 -13.99
CA GLU A 146 -0.51 5.30 -15.31
C GLU A 146 0.22 6.35 -16.15
N GLN A 147 0.98 7.25 -15.52
CA GLN A 147 1.82 8.26 -16.19
C GLN A 147 3.29 7.84 -16.27
N ASP A 148 3.60 6.56 -16.02
CA ASP A 148 4.96 6.01 -15.99
C ASP A 148 5.93 6.77 -15.07
N ALA A 149 5.42 7.48 -14.07
CA ALA A 149 6.22 8.26 -13.13
C ALA A 149 6.66 7.43 -11.93
N LEU A 150 5.87 6.42 -11.56
CA LEU A 150 6.19 5.41 -10.56
C LEU A 150 6.20 4.02 -11.22
N CYS A 151 7.37 3.42 -11.37
CA CYS A 151 7.56 2.05 -11.85
C CYS A 151 7.62 1.09 -10.66
N LEU A 152 7.12 -0.14 -10.81
CA LEU A 152 7.09 -1.13 -9.73
C LEU A 152 8.18 -2.21 -9.84
N ASN A 153 9.16 -2.04 -10.72
CA ASN A 153 10.21 -3.03 -11.00
C ASN A 153 11.05 -3.43 -9.76
N SER A 154 11.39 -2.44 -8.92
CA SER A 154 12.11 -2.66 -7.66
C SER A 154 11.20 -3.04 -6.49
N THR A 155 9.87 -2.99 -6.65
CA THR A 155 8.91 -3.24 -5.57
C THR A 155 8.97 -4.70 -5.15
N LYS A 156 9.32 -4.95 -3.88
CA LYS A 156 9.37 -6.28 -3.27
C LYS A 156 8.26 -6.49 -2.25
N TYR A 157 7.74 -5.42 -1.66
CA TYR A 157 6.68 -5.48 -0.67
C TYR A 157 5.60 -4.46 -1.00
N MET A 158 4.36 -4.92 -0.99
CA MET A 158 3.17 -4.06 -1.01
C MET A 158 2.40 -4.30 0.30
N ILE A 159 2.19 -3.22 1.05
CA ILE A 159 1.49 -3.26 2.33
C ILE A 159 0.18 -2.49 2.16
N LEU A 160 -0.92 -3.16 2.45
CA LEU A 160 -2.24 -2.55 2.47
C LEU A 160 -2.60 -2.27 3.93
N ASP A 161 -2.81 -1.00 4.30
CA ASP A 161 -3.34 -0.58 5.60
C ASP A 161 -4.85 -0.88 5.68
N TRP A 162 -5.20 -2.13 5.37
CA TRP A 162 -6.53 -2.63 5.07
C TRP A 162 -7.47 -2.55 6.28
N ASN A 163 -6.91 -2.85 7.46
CA ASN A 163 -7.70 -2.99 8.68
C ASN A 163 -7.89 -1.68 9.43
N TRP A 164 -7.13 -0.64 9.10
CA TRP A 164 -7.28 0.66 9.75
C TRP A 164 -8.64 1.26 9.42
N ARG A 165 -9.28 1.84 10.43
CA ARG A 165 -10.59 2.49 10.31
C ARG A 165 -10.47 3.99 10.52
N ASP A 166 -11.10 4.75 9.63
CA ASP A 166 -11.20 6.19 9.77
C ASP A 166 -12.20 6.61 10.87
N GLN A 167 -12.36 7.92 11.06
CA GLN A 167 -13.31 8.48 12.03
C GLN A 167 -14.78 8.10 11.74
N LYS A 168 -15.09 7.64 10.52
CA LYS A 168 -16.41 7.14 10.11
C LYS A 168 -16.47 5.61 10.17
N LEU A 169 -15.47 4.97 10.78
CA LEU A 169 -15.29 3.54 10.90
C LEU A 169 -15.10 2.81 9.56
N ARG A 170 -14.75 3.51 8.49
CA ARG A 170 -14.51 2.92 7.16
C ARG A 170 -13.09 2.42 7.06
N ARG A 171 -12.92 1.24 6.46
CA ARG A 171 -11.64 0.75 5.96
C ARG A 171 -11.28 1.41 4.65
N MET A 172 -10.03 1.20 4.22
CA MET A 172 -9.59 1.60 2.89
C MET A 172 -10.53 1.10 1.78
N MET A 173 -11.00 -0.15 1.87
CA MET A 173 -11.89 -0.77 0.87
C MET A 173 -13.36 -0.32 0.97
N ASP A 174 -13.76 0.33 2.06
CA ASP A 174 -15.12 0.85 2.23
C ASP A 174 -15.28 2.27 1.63
N ILE A 175 -14.21 2.80 1.04
CA ILE A 175 -14.14 4.15 0.46
C ILE A 175 -14.36 4.01 -1.05
N PRO A 176 -15.50 4.48 -1.61
CA PRO A 176 -15.81 4.29 -3.02
C PRO A 176 -14.78 4.88 -3.99
N GLU A 177 -14.05 5.91 -3.56
CA GLU A 177 -13.02 6.58 -4.36
C GLU A 177 -11.66 5.86 -4.37
N VAL A 178 -11.52 4.77 -3.60
CA VAL A 178 -10.31 3.96 -3.44
C VAL A 178 -10.48 2.62 -4.14
#